data_AF-T5LEM2-F1
#
_entry.id   AF-T5LEM2-F1
#
_cell.length_a   1.000
_cell.length_b   1.000
_cell.length_c   1.000
_cell.angle_alpha   90.00
_cell.angle_beta   90.00
_cell.angle_gamma   90.00
#
_symmetry.space_group_name_H-M   'P 1'
#
loop_
_entity.id
_entity.type
_entity.pdbx_description
1 polymer ?
#
loop_
_entity_poly.entity_id
_entity_poly.type
_entity_poly.pdbx_seq_one_letter_code
_entity_poly.pdbx_strand_id
1 'polypeptide(L)' 'MSDSNLMIFTGNANPALAAKVASKLGIPLGKAFVSKFSDGETTVE' A
#
# COMPACT_ATOMS: atom_id res chain seq x y z
N MET A 1 7.41 15.12 -16.64
CA MET A 1 6.46 13.99 -16.57
C MET A 1 5.61 14.16 -15.34
N SER A 2 4.34 14.52 -15.55
CA SER A 2 3.38 14.85 -14.51
C SER A 2 2.53 13.63 -14.15
N ASP A 3 3.11 12.71 -13.38
CA ASP A 3 2.35 11.73 -12.58
C ASP A 3 2.34 12.15 -11.12
N SER A 4 2.23 13.47 -10.87
CA SER A 4 2.38 14.08 -9.54
C SER A 4 1.26 13.75 -8.55
N ASN A 5 0.37 12.81 -8.87
CA ASN A 5 -0.77 12.43 -8.03
C ASN A 5 -0.98 10.90 -7.91
N LEU A 6 -0.06 10.07 -8.43
CA LEU A 6 -0.17 8.62 -8.33
C LEU A 6 0.41 8.15 -6.99
N MET A 7 -0.43 7.56 -6.15
CA MET A 7 -0.04 6.95 -4.88
C MET A 7 -0.33 5.44 -4.89
N ILE A 8 0.62 4.65 -4.40
CA ILE A 8 0.48 3.20 -4.29
C ILE A 8 0.43 2.84 -2.81
N PHE A 9 -0.64 2.16 -2.39
CA PHE A 9 -0.77 1.59 -1.05
C PHE A 9 -0.88 0.07 -1.15
N THR A 10 -0.57 -0.63 -0.06
CA THR A 10 -0.69 -2.09 0.01
C THR A 10 -1.34 -2.51 1.31
N GLY A 11 -2.25 -3.48 1.24
CA GLY A 11 -2.80 -4.15 2.42
C GLY A 11 -1.94 -5.35 2.84
N ASN A 12 -2.50 -6.21 3.69
CA ASN A 12 -1.76 -7.32 4.29
C ASN A 12 -1.64 -8.58 3.41
N ALA A 13 -2.25 -8.59 2.23
CA ALA A 13 -2.28 -9.80 1.38
C ALA A 13 -0.92 -10.13 0.75
N ASN A 14 -0.21 -9.13 0.19
CA ASN A 14 1.12 -9.34 -0.40
C ASN A 14 1.94 -8.04 -0.51
N PRO A 15 2.57 -7.59 0.60
CA PRO A 15 3.40 -6.38 0.60
C PRO A 15 4.63 -6.48 -0.31
N ALA A 16 5.19 -7.69 -0.46
CA ALA A 16 6.41 -7.92 -1.25
C ALA A 16 6.19 -7.68 -2.75
N LEU A 17 5.03 -8.09 -3.28
CA LEU A 17 4.67 -7.83 -4.67
C LEU A 17 4.42 -6.33 -4.91
N ALA A 18 3.69 -5.68 -4.00
CA ALA A 18 3.42 -4.25 -4.10
C ALA A 18 4.70 -3.41 -4.09
N ALA A 19 5.69 -3.78 -3.26
CA ALA A 19 7.00 -3.13 -3.24
C ALA A 19 7.75 -3.26 -4.58
N LYS A 20 7.67 -4.42 -5.24
CA LYS A 20 8.28 -4.60 -6.57
C LYS A 20 7.61 -3.74 -7.63
N VAL A 21 6.27 -3.63 -7.60
CA VAL A 21 5.51 -2.79 -8.53
C VAL A 21 5.84 -1.31 -8.32
N ALA A 22 5.82 -0.85 -7.07
CA ALA A 22 6.18 0.51 -6.67
C ALA A 22 7.61 0.88 -7.12
N SER A 23 8.58 -0.03 -6.91
CA SER A 23 9.95 0.12 -7.37
C SER A 23 10.07 0.22 -8.90
N LYS A 24 9.28 -0.54 -9.67
CA LYS A 24 9.26 -0.48 -11.14
C LYS A 24 8.70 0.84 -11.66
N LEU A 25 7.73 1.41 -10.95
CA LEU A 25 7.12 2.70 -11.26
C LEU A 25 7.95 3.89 -10.74
N GLY A 26 8.96 3.64 -9.90
CA GLY A 26 9.78 4.69 -9.29
C GLY A 26 9.04 5.51 -8.22
N ILE A 27 7.93 4.99 -7.69
CA ILE A 27 7.07 5.67 -6.72
C ILE A 27 7.18 4.91 -5.39
N PRO A 28 7.41 5.58 -4.25
CA PRO A 28 7.42 4.92 -2.96
C PRO A 28 6.02 4.42 -2.57
N LEU A 29 5.96 3.33 -1.80
CA LEU A 29 4.72 2.90 -1.15
C LEU A 29 4.28 3.96 -0.13
N GLY A 30 3.03 4.39 -0.25
CA GLY A 30 2.38 5.24 0.73
C GLY A 30 2.25 4.54 2.08
N LYS A 31 2.29 5.31 3.17
CA LYS A 31 2.03 4.80 4.51
C LYS A 31 0.52 4.57 4.64
N ALA A 32 0.12 3.32 4.81
CA ALA A 32 -1.22 2.93 5.20
C ALA A 32 -1.10 1.91 6.34
N PHE A 33 -1.86 2.12 7.40
CA PHE A 33 -1.95 1.21 8.52
C PHE A 33 -3.13 0.28 8.28
N VAL A 34 -2.85 -0.97 7.92
CA VAL A 34 -3.88 -1.98 7.71
C VAL A 34 -3.81 -2.98 8.86
N SER A 35 -4.79 -2.91 9.75
CA SER A 35 -4.89 -3.79 10.92
C SER A 35 -6.22 -4.55 10.94
N LYS A 36 -6.28 -5.62 11.73
CA LYS A 36 -7.50 -6.39 11.93
C LYS A 36 -7.86 -6.36 13.41
N PHE A 37 -9.08 -5.99 13.73
CA PHE A 37 -9.62 -6.08 15.08
C PHE A 37 -9.85 -7.54 15.49
N SER A 38 -10.02 -7.76 16.79
CA SER A 38 -10.21 -9.09 17.38
C SER A 38 -11.52 -9.77 16.96
N ASP A 39 -12.53 -8.99 16.58
CA ASP A 39 -13.82 -9.45 16.03
C ASP A 39 -13.75 -9.79 14.52
N GLY A 40 -12.62 -9.54 13.87
CA GLY A 40 -12.40 -9.82 12.46
C GLY A 40 -12.66 -8.65 11.52
N GLU A 41 -13.05 -7.48 12.04
CA GLU A 41 -13.17 -6.27 11.24
C GLU A 41 -11.80 -5.75 10.78
N THR A 42 -11.74 -5.19 9.57
CA THR A 42 -10.50 -4.65 8.99
C THR A 42 -10.50 -3.14 9.08
N THR A 43 -9.41 -2.58 9.62
CA THR A 43 -9.23 -1.14 9.81
C THR A 43 -8.09 -0.64 8.96
N VAL A 44 -8.32 0.48 8.29
CA VAL A 44 -7.36 1.14 7.42
C VAL A 44 -7.26 2.61 7.82
N GLU A 45 -6.05 3.06 8.18
CA GLU A 45 -5.71 4.47 8.47
C GLU A 45 -4.57 4.99 7.58
#